data_AF-W2TT17-F1
#
_entry.id   AF-W2TT17-F1
#
_cell.length_a   1.000
_cell.length_b   1.000
_cell.length_c   1.000
_cell.angle_alpha   90.00
_cell.angle_beta   90.00
_cell.angle_gamma   90.00
#
_symmetry.space_group_name_H-M   'P 1'
#
loop_
_entity.id
_entity.type
_entity.pdbx_description
1 polymer ?
#
loop_
_entity_poly.entity_id
_entity_poly.type
_entity_poly.pdbx_seq_one_letter_code
_entity_poly.pdbx_strand_id
1 'polypeptide(L)'
;MRIMNRILADIWSAGCVLGEMVKGNVLFPGRDTKHQLKLIRRALGSPTDADMRSMKVPKPPDPLAERVAGTGLAAVPQFHVVQLNRIKRLF
;
A
#
# COMPACT_ATOMS: atom_id res chain seq x y z
N MET A 1 -16.75 15.47 -10.54
CA MET A 1 -15.30 15.22 -10.32
C MET A 1 -14.91 14.78 -8.91
N ARG A 2 -15.64 15.11 -7.83
CA ARG A 2 -15.35 14.62 -6.45
C ARG A 2 -15.62 13.11 -6.24
N ILE A 3 -16.52 12.53 -7.02
CA ILE A 3 -16.93 11.12 -6.90
C ILE A 3 -15.80 10.16 -7.32
N MET A 4 -15.05 10.51 -8.38
CA MET A 4 -14.01 9.63 -8.96
C MET A 4 -12.84 9.39 -7.99
N ASN A 5 -12.44 10.39 -7.21
CA ASN A 5 -11.37 10.23 -6.22
C ASN A 5 -11.78 9.41 -4.99
N ARG A 6 -13.09 9.30 -4.70
CA ARG A 6 -13.58 8.53 -3.54
C ARG A 6 -13.64 7.04 -3.85
N ILE A 7 -14.18 6.68 -5.01
CA ILE A 7 -14.24 5.28 -5.48
C ILE A 7 -12.83 4.66 -5.56
N LEU A 8 -11.82 5.44 -5.99
CA LEU A 8 -10.43 4.96 -6.03
C LEU A 8 -9.85 4.71 -4.64
N ALA A 9 -10.20 5.51 -3.64
CA ALA A 9 -9.80 5.29 -2.26
C ALA A 9 -10.47 4.04 -1.65
N ASP A 10 -11.74 3.80 -2.01
CA ASP A 10 -12.48 2.61 -1.60
C ASP A 10 -11.89 1.33 -2.23
N ILE A 11 -11.54 1.37 -3.52
CA ILE A 11 -10.86 0.25 -4.22
C ILE A 11 -9.49 -0.03 -3.59
N TRP A 12 -8.72 1.01 -3.26
CA TRP A 12 -7.44 0.86 -2.57
C TRP A 12 -7.61 0.15 -1.21
N SER A 13 -8.62 0.57 -0.45
CA SER A 13 -8.92 -0.02 0.87
C SER A 13 -9.41 -1.48 0.74
N ALA A 14 -10.25 -1.78 -0.25
CA ALA A 14 -10.67 -3.14 -0.55
C ALA A 14 -9.49 -4.04 -0.97
N GLY A 15 -8.54 -3.50 -1.76
CA GLY A 15 -7.31 -4.18 -2.13
C GLY A 15 -6.43 -4.54 -0.91
N CYS A 16 -6.38 -3.66 0.10
CA CYS A 16 -5.71 -3.96 1.36
C CYS A 16 -6.37 -5.14 2.09
N VAL A 17 -7.70 -5.13 2.24
CA VAL A 17 -8.44 -6.21 2.92
C VAL A 17 -8.27 -7.55 2.19
N LEU A 18 -8.34 -7.54 0.85
CA LEU A 18 -8.08 -8.73 0.03
C LEU A 18 -6.66 -9.24 0.25
N GLY A 19 -5.66 -8.35 0.25
CA GLY A 19 -4.27 -8.70 0.51
C GLY A 19 -4.06 -9.28 1.92
N GLU A 20 -4.77 -8.76 2.92
CA GLU A 20 -4.75 -9.27 4.30
C GLU A 20 -5.34 -10.67 4.42
N MET A 21 -6.45 -10.93 3.73
CA MET A 21 -7.06 -12.26 3.71
C MET A 21 -6.14 -13.30 3.07
N VAL A 22 -5.45 -12.93 1.98
CA VAL A 22 -4.49 -13.81 1.29
C VAL A 22 -3.23 -14.03 2.13
N LYS A 23 -2.69 -12.97 2.74
CA LYS A 23 -1.48 -13.01 3.57
C LYS A 23 -1.72 -13.66 4.95
N GLY A 24 -2.92 -13.50 5.50
CA GLY A 24 -3.30 -13.93 6.85
C GLY A 24 -3.02 -12.95 7.97
N ASN A 25 -2.40 -11.81 7.67
CA ASN A 25 -1.95 -10.78 8.60
C ASN A 25 -2.05 -9.41 7.91
N VAL A 26 -2.01 -8.34 8.70
CA VAL A 26 -2.06 -6.95 8.21
C VAL A 26 -1.07 -6.72 7.06
N LEU A 27 -1.55 -6.14 5.95
CA LEU A 27 -0.78 -6.00 4.71
C LEU A 27 0.33 -4.96 4.91
N PHE A 28 -0.03 -3.81 5.45
CA PHE A 28 0.90 -2.73 5.81
C PHE A 28 0.77 -2.40 7.30
N PRO A 29 1.56 -3.03 8.19
CA PRO A 29 1.52 -2.78 9.64
C PRO A 29 2.18 -1.44 9.99
N GLY A 30 1.52 -0.34 9.63
CA GLY A 30 1.88 1.02 10.01
C GLY A 30 1.67 1.24 11.50
N ARG A 31 2.59 1.96 12.16
CA ARG A 31 2.46 2.37 13.58
C ARG A 31 1.93 3.79 13.71
N ASP A 32 2.21 4.59 12.68
CA ASP A 32 1.81 5.97 12.51
C ASP A 32 1.71 6.25 10.99
N THR A 33 1.18 7.41 10.63
CA THR A 33 0.96 7.81 9.23
C THR A 33 2.26 7.85 8.40
N LYS A 34 3.38 8.28 8.99
CA LYS A 34 4.68 8.35 8.28
C LYS A 34 5.23 6.95 8.06
N HIS A 35 5.12 6.08 9.05
CA HIS A 35 5.52 4.68 8.95
C HIS A 35 4.68 3.95 7.90
N GLN A 36 3.36 4.17 7.88
CA GLN A 36 2.47 3.59 6.89
C GLN A 36 2.83 4.03 5.46
N LEU A 37 3.06 5.34 5.26
CA LEU A 37 3.50 5.85 3.95
C LEU A 37 4.86 5.28 3.54
N LYS A 38 5.80 5.09 4.48
CA LYS A 38 7.10 4.47 4.20
C LYS A 38 6.95 3.03 3.72
N LEU A 39 6.04 2.25 4.32
CA LEU A 39 5.76 0.88 3.90
C LEU A 39 5.16 0.83 2.49
N ILE A 40 4.18 1.70 2.20
CA ILE A 40 3.55 1.81 0.88
C ILE A 40 4.59 2.24 -0.17
N ARG A 41 5.39 3.27 0.12
CA ARG A 41 6.45 3.77 -0.77
C ARG A 41 7.52 2.71 -1.04
N ARG A 42 7.85 1.88 -0.05
CA ARG A 42 8.81 0.77 -0.25
C ARG A 42 8.24 -0.30 -1.19
N ALA A 43 6.95 -0.57 -1.13
CA ALA A 43 6.29 -1.56 -1.98
C ALA A 43 6.06 -1.04 -3.40
N LEU A 44 5.48 0.15 -3.55
CA LEU A 44 5.05 0.72 -4.83
C LEU A 44 6.08 1.65 -5.50
N GLY A 45 7.01 2.19 -4.73
CA GLY A 45 7.93 3.23 -5.17
C GLY A 45 7.45 4.65 -4.86
N SER A 46 8.27 5.64 -5.22
CA SER A 46 7.92 7.05 -5.09
C SER A 46 6.89 7.47 -6.16
N PRO A 47 5.84 8.23 -5.81
CA PRO A 47 4.86 8.72 -6.76
C PRO A 47 5.49 9.66 -7.79
N THR A 48 4.96 9.65 -9.02
CA THR A 48 5.40 10.57 -10.08
C THR A 48 4.89 11.99 -9.83
N ASP A 49 5.44 12.99 -10.53
CA ASP A 49 4.92 14.35 -10.45
C ASP A 49 3.45 14.44 -10.93
N ALA A 50 3.02 13.53 -11.82
CA ALA A 50 1.62 13.44 -12.26
C ALA A 50 0.70 12.91 -11.14
N ASP A 51 1.14 11.88 -10.41
CA ASP A 51 0.42 11.33 -9.27
C ASP A 51 0.29 12.35 -8.14
N MET A 52 1.35 13.11 -7.88
CA MET A 52 1.33 14.18 -6.87
C MET A 52 0.32 15.28 -7.22
N ARG A 53 0.23 15.64 -8.51
CA ARG A 53 -0.80 16.57 -9.01
C ARG A 53 -2.21 16.01 -8.88
N SER A 54 -2.41 14.72 -9.16
CA SER A 54 -3.74 14.08 -9.08
C SER A 54 -4.23 13.94 -7.64
N MET A 55 -3.32 13.67 -6.70
CA MET A 55 -3.58 13.62 -5.26
C MET A 55 -3.79 15.02 -4.64
N LYS A 56 -3.47 16.09 -5.36
CA LYS A 56 -3.58 17.49 -4.91
C LYS A 56 -2.82 17.77 -3.62
N VAL A 57 -1.63 17.18 -3.49
CA VAL A 57 -0.73 17.36 -2.33
C VAL A 57 0.37 18.37 -2.65
N PRO A 58 0.83 19.17 -1.67
CA PRO A 58 2.01 20.02 -1.86
C PRO A 58 3.23 19.20 -2.24
N LYS A 59 4.08 19.74 -3.13
CA LYS A 59 5.35 19.09 -3.48
C LYS A 59 6.24 19.05 -2.22
N PRO A 60 6.74 17.88 -1.81
CA PRO A 60 7.63 17.77 -0.66
C PRO A 60 8.98 18.47 -0.96
N PRO A 61 9.66 19.00 0.07
CA PRO A 61 10.99 19.60 -0.07
C PRO A 61 12.01 18.57 -0.60
N ASP A 62 12.98 19.06 -1.37
CA ASP A 62 13.91 18.29 -2.22
C ASP A 62 14.58 17.05 -1.56
N PRO A 63 14.99 17.08 -0.27
CA PRO A 63 15.59 15.90 0.38
C PRO A 63 14.66 14.69 0.52
N LEU A 64 13.34 14.88 0.46
CA LEU A 64 12.33 13.81 0.49
C LEU A 64 11.87 13.38 -0.91
N ALA A 65 12.34 14.08 -1.95
CA ALA A 65 12.03 13.82 -3.35
C ALA A 65 12.87 12.69 -3.96
N GLU A 66 13.81 12.11 -3.21
CA GLU A 66 14.57 10.95 -3.67
C GLU A 66 13.60 9.84 -4.11
N ARG A 67 13.66 9.53 -5.40
CA ARG A 67 12.78 8.56 -6.04
C ARG A 67 13.28 7.17 -5.68
N VAL A 68 12.47 6.44 -4.92
CA VAL A 68 12.76 5.06 -4.53
C VAL A 68 12.00 4.14 -5.48
N ALA A 69 12.68 3.15 -6.05
CA ALA A 69 12.02 2.10 -6.81
C ALA A 69 11.22 1.18 -5.86
N GLY A 70 10.01 0.82 -6.26
CA GLY A 70 9.18 -0.12 -5.51
C GLY A 70 9.80 -1.52 -5.52
N THR A 71 9.83 -2.17 -4.36
CA THR A 71 10.32 -3.55 -4.21
C THR A 71 9.23 -4.60 -4.44
N GLY A 72 8.00 -4.17 -4.72
CA GLY A 72 6.83 -5.03 -4.92
C GLY A 72 6.21 -5.54 -3.61
N LEU A 73 4.99 -6.09 -3.70
CA LEU A 73 4.27 -6.62 -2.54
C LEU A 73 4.93 -7.87 -1.93
N ALA A 74 5.72 -8.62 -2.71
CA ALA A 74 6.49 -9.77 -2.23
C ALA A 74 7.57 -9.39 -1.21
N ALA A 75 8.09 -8.16 -1.28
CA ALA A 75 9.07 -7.63 -0.33
C ALA A 75 8.43 -7.14 0.98
N VAL A 76 7.10 -7.15 1.09
CA VAL A 76 6.41 -6.93 2.35
C VAL A 76 6.77 -8.09 3.28
N PRO A 77 7.33 -7.83 4.46
CA PRO A 77 7.71 -8.90 5.38
C PRO A 77 6.51 -9.80 5.67
N GLN A 78 6.76 -11.12 5.59
CA GLN A 78 5.80 -12.20 5.81
C GLN A 78 4.74 -12.44 4.70
N PHE A 79 5.00 -12.09 3.44
CA PHE A 79 4.18 -12.61 2.31
C PHE A 79 4.36 -14.12 2.05
N HIS A 80 5.07 -14.84 2.93
CA HIS A 80 5.18 -16.30 2.85
C HIS A 80 3.79 -16.92 3.12
N VAL A 81 3.36 -17.75 2.17
CA VAL A 81 2.15 -18.58 2.13
C VAL A 81 2.03 -19.52 3.34
N VAL A 82 1.70 -18.99 4.52
CA VAL A 82 1.46 -19.78 5.74
C VAL A 82 -0.02 -20.15 5.91
N GLN A 83 -0.95 -19.62 5.09
CA GLN A 83 -2.39 -19.74 5.38
C GLN A 83 -3.22 -20.70 4.50
N LEU A 84 -2.63 -21.40 3.52
CA LEU A 84 -3.37 -22.45 2.80
C LEU A 84 -3.90 -23.55 3.75
N ASN A 85 -3.25 -23.74 4.90
CA ASN A 85 -3.69 -24.68 5.94
C ASN A 85 -4.80 -24.14 6.87
N ARG A 86 -5.09 -22.83 6.85
CA ARG A 86 -6.14 -22.22 7.69
C ARG A 86 -7.46 -22.04 6.95
N ILE A 87 -7.42 -21.84 5.63
CA ILE A 87 -8.61 -21.86 4.75
C ILE A 87 -9.22 -23.27 4.66
N LYS A 88 -8.38 -24.31 4.64
CA LYS A 88 -8.81 -25.73 4.70
C LYS A 88 -9.42 -26.18 6.04
N ARG A 89 -9.48 -25.31 7.06
CA ARG A 89 -10.18 -25.58 8.34
C ARG A 89 -11.52 -24.83 8.45
N LEU A 90 -11.83 -23.99 7.47
CA LEU A 90 -13.12 -23.31 7.34
C LEU A 90 -14.07 -24.03 6.37
N PHE A 91 -13.60 -25.09 5.70
CA PHE A 91 -14.35 -26.01 4.86
C PHE A 91 -14.02 -27.46 5.24
#